data_AF-A0A7S4ET72-F1
#
_entry.id   AF-A0A7S4ET72-F1
#
_cell.length_a   1.000
_cell.length_b   1.000
_cell.length_c   1.000
_cell.angle_alpha   90.00
_cell.angle_beta   90.00
_cell.angle_gamma   90.00
#
_symmetry.space_group_name_H-M   'P 1'
#
loop_
_entity.id
_entity.type
_entity.pdbx_description
1 polymer ?
#
loop_
_entity_poly.entity_id
_entity_poly.type
_entity_poly.pdbx_seq_one_letter_code
_entity_poly.pdbx_strand_id
1 'polypeptide(L)'
;WHARKSALLEAMRATPDFALDLDWRIGLRMPAVGALLRRFLPSDTVSISKVGSRLRVDVGLIGLDFSRFSWRRGLLSMFFQFDAARHEKEMLMLDHQRRRVAEYHRTWGFLKRNHGLS
;
A
#
# COMPACT_ATOMS: atom_id res chain seq x y z
N TRP A 1 -18.05 -0.83 11.48
CA TRP A 1 -17.35 -0.39 10.25
C TRP A 1 -17.48 1.12 10.02
N HIS A 2 -18.69 1.69 9.99
CA HIS A 2 -18.91 3.14 9.78
C HIS A 2 -18.18 4.06 10.77
N ALA A 3 -18.23 3.76 12.08
CA ALA A 3 -17.54 4.56 13.11
C ALA A 3 -16.01 4.61 12.96
N ARG A 4 -15.39 3.55 12.43
CA ARG A 4 -13.93 3.51 12.18
C ARG A 4 -13.54 4.37 10.98
N LYS A 5 -14.42 4.48 9.98
CA LYS A 5 -14.22 5.30 8.79
C LYS A 5 -14.25 6.79 9.13
N SER A 6 -15.24 7.23 9.90
CA SER A 6 -15.37 8.63 10.32
C SER A 6 -14.20 9.06 11.20
N ALA A 7 -13.82 8.25 12.18
CA ALA A 7 -12.67 8.54 13.04
C ALA A 7 -11.35 8.65 12.26
N LEU A 8 -11.15 7.80 11.24
CA LEU A 8 -9.98 7.89 10.36
C LEU A 8 -9.99 9.19 9.54
N LEU A 9 -11.14 9.59 8.99
CA LEU A 9 -11.27 10.82 8.22
C LEU A 9 -11.02 12.06 9.09
N GLU A 10 -11.53 12.07 10.31
CA GLU A 10 -11.27 13.13 11.28
C GLU A 10 -9.80 13.19 11.67
N ALA A 11 -9.18 12.04 11.97
CA ALA A 11 -7.76 11.97 12.26
C ALA A 11 -6.92 12.49 11.07
N MET A 12 -7.27 12.10 9.84
CA MET A 12 -6.57 12.58 8.63
C MET A 12 -6.69 14.10 8.44
N ARG A 13 -7.84 14.71 8.79
CA ARG A 13 -8.03 16.16 8.71
C ARG A 13 -7.29 16.91 9.82
N ALA A 14 -7.33 16.37 11.04
CA ALA A 14 -6.69 16.97 12.20
C ALA A 14 -5.15 16.88 12.13
N THR A 15 -4.61 15.88 11.43
CA THR A 15 -3.16 15.73 11.24
C THR A 15 -2.65 16.83 10.29
N PRO A 16 -1.59 17.58 10.65
CA PRO A 16 -0.94 18.52 9.73
C PRO A 16 -0.41 17.85 8.46
N ASP A 17 -0.02 18.64 7.47
CA ASP A 17 0.64 18.10 6.29
C ASP A 17 2.03 17.57 6.66
N PHE A 18 2.39 16.41 6.09
CA PHE A 18 3.64 15.71 6.45
C PHE A 18 4.19 14.90 5.28
N ALA A 19 5.48 14.60 5.38
CA ALA A 19 6.16 13.58 4.61
C ALA A 19 7.04 12.77 5.55
N LEU A 20 7.00 11.44 5.45
CA LEU A 20 7.82 10.54 6.25
C LEU A 20 8.18 9.29 5.48
N ASP A 21 9.28 8.66 5.88
CA ASP A 21 9.70 7.35 5.42
C ASP A 21 9.59 6.35 6.58
N LEU A 22 8.98 5.20 6.31
CA LEU A 22 8.82 4.08 7.24
C LEU A 22 9.64 2.90 6.77
N ASP A 23 10.71 2.61 7.49
CA ASP A 23 11.48 1.38 7.33
C ASP A 23 10.87 0.26 8.17
N TRP A 24 10.57 -0.87 7.53
CA TRP A 24 10.13 -2.07 8.24
C TRP A 24 10.92 -3.30 7.83
N ARG A 25 11.11 -4.21 8.80
CA ARG A 25 11.79 -5.49 8.62
C ARG A 25 11.06 -6.56 9.43
N ILE A 26 10.73 -7.67 8.80
CA ILE A 26 10.20 -8.83 9.54
C ILE A 26 11.38 -9.56 10.20
N GLY A 27 11.24 -9.85 11.49
CA GLY A 27 12.16 -10.69 12.26
C GLY A 27 11.46 -11.94 12.78
N LEU A 28 12.21 -13.02 12.94
CA LEU A 28 11.75 -14.26 13.57
C LEU A 28 12.43 -14.42 14.93
N ARG A 29 11.68 -14.89 15.93
CA ARG A 29 12.16 -15.05 17.31
C ARG A 29 13.11 -16.24 17.51
N MET A 30 13.10 -17.22 16.61
CA MET A 30 13.98 -18.39 16.68
C MET A 30 15.32 -18.12 15.97
N PRO A 31 16.49 -18.27 16.61
CA PRO A 31 17.79 -17.87 16.04
C PRO A 31 18.17 -18.64 14.76
N ALA A 32 18.07 -19.97 14.76
CA ALA A 32 18.51 -20.80 13.63
C ALA A 32 17.58 -20.68 12.41
N VAL A 33 16.26 -20.79 12.65
CA VAL A 33 15.24 -20.65 11.60
C VAL A 33 15.19 -19.20 11.08
N GLY A 34 15.34 -18.23 11.97
CA GLY A 34 15.39 -16.81 11.62
C GLY A 34 16.59 -16.47 10.74
N ALA A 35 17.77 -17.02 11.02
CA ALA A 35 18.95 -16.85 10.18
C ALA A 35 18.75 -17.45 8.77
N LEU A 36 18.17 -18.66 8.69
CA LEU A 36 17.94 -19.36 7.43
C LEU A 36 16.91 -18.63 6.53
N LEU A 37 15.85 -18.10 7.14
CA LEU A 37 14.76 -17.46 6.40
C LEU A 37 14.99 -15.97 6.14
N ARG A 38 16.01 -15.34 6.74
CA ARG A 38 16.25 -13.88 6.64
C ARG A 38 16.34 -13.37 5.20
N ARG A 39 16.87 -14.19 4.28
CA ARG A 39 16.97 -13.86 2.84
C ARG A 39 15.63 -13.91 2.11
N PHE A 40 14.65 -14.61 2.69
CA PHE A 40 13.29 -14.74 2.18
C PHE A 40 12.28 -13.88 2.95
N LEU A 41 12.69 -13.23 4.04
CA LEU A 41 11.84 -12.28 4.74
C LEU A 41 11.84 -10.95 3.99
N PRO A 42 10.67 -10.35 3.74
CA PRO A 42 10.63 -9.06 3.11
C PRO A 42 11.04 -7.97 4.10
N SER A 43 11.49 -6.87 3.54
CA SER A 43 11.68 -5.59 4.22
C SER A 43 11.41 -4.50 3.19
N ASP A 44 10.93 -3.35 3.62
CA ASP A 44 10.69 -2.24 2.70
C ASP A 44 10.88 -0.90 3.40
N THR A 45 11.08 0.12 2.57
CA THR A 45 10.98 1.52 2.95
C THR A 45 9.73 2.07 2.27
N VAL A 46 8.78 2.55 3.07
CA VAL A 46 7.51 3.08 2.59
C VAL A 46 7.50 4.59 2.79
N SER A 47 7.41 5.35 1.70
CA SER A 47 7.31 6.80 1.76
C SER A 47 5.84 7.22 1.78
N ILE A 48 5.48 8.04 2.75
CA ILE A 48 4.10 8.50 2.95
C ILE A 48 4.12 10.02 2.96
N SER A 49 3.29 10.63 2.12
CA SER A 49 3.09 12.08 2.12
C SER A 49 1.61 12.43 2.12
N LYS A 50 1.26 13.47 2.87
CA LYS A 50 -0.11 13.93 3.08
C LYS A 50 -0.18 15.43 2.91
N VAL A 51 -1.13 15.89 2.09
CA VAL A 51 -1.43 17.30 1.85
C VAL A 51 -2.94 17.51 1.82
N GLY A 52 -3.49 18.23 2.79
CA GLY A 52 -4.94 18.40 2.95
C GLY A 52 -5.64 17.04 3.16
N SER A 53 -6.57 16.66 2.28
CA SER A 53 -7.24 15.34 2.30
C SER A 53 -6.67 14.32 1.32
N ARG A 54 -5.48 14.61 0.75
CA ARG A 54 -4.79 13.74 -0.20
C ARG A 54 -3.63 13.03 0.49
N LEU A 55 -3.50 11.74 0.24
CA LEU A 55 -2.45 10.89 0.77
C LEU A 55 -1.79 10.14 -0.38
N ARG A 56 -0.47 10.16 -0.44
CA ARG A 56 0.33 9.35 -1.35
C ARG A 56 1.18 8.39 -0.54
N VAL A 57 1.20 7.13 -0.97
CA VAL A 57 2.01 6.06 -0.41
C VAL A 57 2.82 5.44 -1.53
N ASP A 58 4.14 5.51 -1.42
CA ASP A 58 5.06 4.86 -2.35
C ASP A 58 5.67 3.63 -1.67
N VAL A 59 5.60 2.47 -2.34
CA VAL A 59 6.13 1.20 -1.83
C VAL A 59 7.11 0.58 -2.83
N GLY A 60 8.14 -0.07 -2.30
CA GLY A 60 9.18 -0.76 -3.06
C GLY A 60 8.87 -2.24 -3.27
N LEU A 61 8.12 -2.84 -2.35
CA LEU A 61 7.74 -4.25 -2.36
C LEU A 61 6.39 -4.45 -3.04
N ILE A 62 6.41 -4.93 -4.29
CA ILE A 62 5.21 -4.98 -5.15
C ILE A 62 4.61 -6.39 -5.32
N GLY A 63 5.19 -7.40 -4.67
CA GLY A 63 4.61 -8.75 -4.62
C GLY A 63 5.64 -9.85 -4.40
N LEU A 64 5.20 -11.10 -4.50
CA LEU A 64 6.02 -12.30 -4.44
C LEU A 64 6.09 -12.95 -5.83
N ASP A 65 7.29 -13.31 -6.28
CA ASP A 65 7.50 -14.19 -7.42
C ASP A 65 7.58 -15.64 -6.92
N PHE A 66 6.50 -16.39 -7.13
CA PHE A 66 6.40 -17.80 -6.73
C PHE A 66 7.33 -18.72 -7.51
N SER A 67 7.70 -18.37 -8.74
CA SER A 67 8.61 -19.19 -9.56
C SER A 67 10.04 -19.15 -9.02
N ARG A 68 10.43 -18.03 -8.41
CA ARG A 68 11.78 -17.78 -7.89
C ARG A 68 11.84 -17.73 -6.36
N PHE A 69 10.71 -17.93 -5.67
CA PHE A 69 10.56 -17.72 -4.23
C PHE A 69 11.23 -16.42 -3.77
N SER A 70 10.99 -15.33 -4.49
CA SER A 70 11.70 -14.06 -4.29
C SER A 70 10.74 -12.88 -4.30
N TRP A 71 11.07 -11.86 -3.51
CA TRP A 71 10.27 -10.64 -3.46
C TRP A 71 10.46 -9.82 -4.72
N ARG A 72 9.35 -9.45 -5.35
CA ARG A 72 9.36 -8.53 -6.49
C ARG A 72 9.50 -7.11 -5.97
N ARG A 73 10.56 -6.46 -6.42
CA ARG A 73 10.87 -5.05 -6.15
C ARG A 73 10.45 -4.18 -7.34
N GLY A 74 9.92 -3.00 -7.06
CA GLY A 74 9.52 -2.02 -8.05
C GLY A 74 9.19 -0.67 -7.39
N LEU A 75 8.47 0.18 -8.11
CA LEU A 75 7.91 1.41 -7.54
C LEU A 75 6.42 1.43 -7.83
N LEU A 76 5.62 1.39 -6.76
CA LEU A 76 4.17 1.46 -6.83
C LEU A 76 3.72 2.65 -5.99
N SER A 77 3.02 3.59 -6.63
CA SER A 77 2.45 4.76 -5.96
C SER A 77 0.95 4.57 -5.81
N MET A 78 0.45 4.71 -4.59
CA MET A 78 -0.98 4.74 -4.29
C MET A 78 -1.37 6.16 -3.90
N PHE A 79 -2.36 6.72 -4.57
CA PHE A 79 -2.94 8.01 -4.25
C PHE A 79 -4.33 7.77 -3.69
N PHE A 80 -4.60 8.32 -2.51
CA PHE A 80 -5.90 8.34 -1.88
C PHE A 80 -6.38 9.77 -1.80
N GLN A 81 -7.62 9.99 -2.24
CA GLN A 81 -8.31 11.24 -2.07
C GLN A 81 -9.65 10.99 -1.39
N PHE A 82 -9.92 11.79 -0.37
CA PHE A 82 -11.18 11.76 0.35
C PHE A 82 -11.92 13.06 0.14
N ASP A 83 -13.13 12.97 -0.41
CA ASP A 83 -14.07 14.08 -0.50
C ASP A 83 -15.11 13.95 0.62
N ALA A 84 -15.04 14.89 1.55
CA ALA A 84 -15.95 15.04 2.67
C ALA A 84 -17.40 15.31 2.25
N ALA A 85 -17.57 16.20 1.27
CA ALA A 85 -18.85 16.74 0.83
C ALA A 85 -19.60 15.74 -0.05
N ARG A 86 -18.86 14.92 -0.79
CA ARG A 86 -19.43 13.89 -1.69
C ARG A 86 -19.48 12.49 -1.07
N HIS A 87 -18.87 12.30 0.11
CA HIS A 87 -18.63 10.98 0.71
C HIS A 87 -17.87 9.99 -0.20
N GLU A 88 -17.18 10.51 -1.21
CA GLU A 88 -16.45 9.75 -2.21
C GLU A 88 -15.02 9.48 -1.74
N LYS A 89 -14.52 8.30 -2.13
CA LYS A 89 -13.12 7.92 -1.94
C LYS A 89 -12.57 7.48 -3.28
N GLU A 90 -11.50 8.11 -3.70
CA GLU A 90 -10.74 7.71 -4.86
C GLU A 90 -9.45 7.05 -4.39
N MET A 91 -9.13 5.91 -5.00
CA MET A 91 -7.81 5.30 -4.90
C MET A 91 -7.29 5.06 -6.31
N LEU A 92 -6.16 5.69 -6.62
CA LEU A 92 -5.41 5.45 -7.85
C LEU A 92 -4.14 4.69 -7.49
N MET A 93 -3.82 3.67 -8.27
CA MET A 93 -2.59 2.91 -8.12
C MET A 93 -1.79 3.00 -9.41
N LEU A 94 -0.55 3.47 -9.32
CA LEU A 94 0.38 3.66 -10.43
C LEU A 94 1.54 2.68 -10.30
N ASP A 95 1.60 1.70 -11.19
CA ASP A 95 2.74 0.81 -11.39
C ASP A 95 3.71 1.49 -12.38
N HIS A 96 4.81 2.04 -11.84
CA HIS A 96 5.77 2.82 -12.64
C HIS A 96 6.56 1.94 -13.61
N GLN A 97 6.84 0.68 -13.24
CA GLN A 97 7.58 -0.25 -14.10
C GLN A 97 6.76 -0.66 -15.31
N ARG A 98 5.48 -0.93 -15.12
CA ARG A 98 4.57 -1.31 -16.22
C ARG A 98 3.92 -0.11 -16.90
N ARG A 99 4.13 1.10 -16.38
CA ARG A 99 3.48 2.35 -16.82
C ARG A 99 1.96 2.21 -16.88
N ARG A 100 1.39 1.63 -15.81
CA ARG A 100 -0.05 1.31 -15.73
C ARG A 100 -0.67 2.05 -14.56
N VAL A 101 -1.83 2.66 -14.82
CA VAL A 101 -2.71 3.22 -13.80
C VAL A 101 -3.90 2.30 -13.63
N ALA A 102 -4.21 1.93 -12.39
CA ALA A 102 -5.43 1.25 -12.00
C ALA A 102 -6.24 2.19 -11.10
N GLU A 103 -7.44 2.54 -11.53
CA GLU A 103 -8.39 3.34 -10.76
C GLU A 103 -9.36 2.41 -10.03
N TYR A 104 -9.41 2.51 -8.70
CA TYR A 104 -10.28 1.70 -7.85
C TYR A 104 -11.59 2.41 -7.49
N HIS A 105 -11.98 3.44 -8.24
CA HIS A 105 -13.18 4.25 -7.98
C HIS A 105 -14.50 3.49 -8.26
N ARG A 106 -14.44 2.38 -9.00
CA ARG A 106 -15.56 1.49 -9.30
C ARG A 106 -15.02 0.08 -9.49
N THR A 107 -15.73 -0.92 -8.98
CA THR A 107 -15.52 -2.37 -9.18
C THR A 107 -14.57 -3.10 -8.21
N TRP A 108 -15.21 -3.75 -7.24
CA TRP A 108 -14.80 -5.07 -6.71
C TRP A 108 -14.65 -6.17 -7.80
N GLY A 109 -14.86 -5.85 -9.08
CA GLY A 109 -14.81 -6.78 -10.22
C GLY A 109 -13.49 -6.82 -10.99
N PHE A 110 -12.50 -5.96 -10.71
CA PHE A 110 -11.20 -6.00 -11.39
C PHE A 110 -10.25 -7.08 -10.80
N LEU A 111 -10.22 -7.21 -9.46
CA LEU A 111 -9.40 -8.23 -8.79
C LEU A 111 -9.87 -9.66 -9.09
N LYS A 112 -11.19 -9.88 -9.26
CA LYS A 112 -11.73 -11.18 -9.69
C LYS A 112 -11.36 -11.56 -11.13
N ARG A 113 -11.19 -10.58 -12.02
CA ARG A 113 -10.96 -10.84 -13.46
C ARG A 113 -9.50 -11.08 -13.84
N ASN A 114 -8.55 -10.55 -13.08
CA ASN A 114 -7.13 -10.58 -13.49
C ASN A 114 -6.20 -11.40 -12.58
N HIS A 115 -6.69 -11.92 -11.45
CA HIS A 115 -5.85 -12.68 -10.50
C HIS A 115 -6.42 -14.04 -10.07
N GLY A 116 -7.51 -14.53 -10.67
CA GLY A 116 -7.97 -15.92 -10.46
C GLY A 116 -8.24 -16.27 -9.00
N LEU A 117 -8.61 -15.30 -8.17
CA LEU A 117 -9.02 -15.55 -6.79
C LEU A 117 -10.54 -15.80 -6.80
N SER A 118 -10.91 -17.07 -6.73
CA SER A 118 -12.29 -17.54 -6.50
C SER A 118 -12.77 -17.14 -5.11
#